data_AF-A0A2D7CKH9-F1
#
_entry.id   AF-A0A2D7CKH9-F1
#
_cell.length_a   1.000
_cell.length_b   1.000
_cell.length_c   1.000
_cell.angle_alpha   90.00
_cell.angle_beta   90.00
_cell.angle_gamma   90.00
#
_symmetry.space_group_name_H-M   'P 1'
#
loop_
_entity.id
_entity.type
_entity.pdbx_description
1 polymer ?
#
loop_
_entity_poly.entity_id
_entity_poly.type
_entity_poly.pdbx_seq_one_letter_code
_entity_poly.pdbx_strand_id
1 'polypeptide(L)' 'MSEKKETLDPEIWTLSVIGDVYGFIDEAFSDIPVTEQDVLKDFLDGATFDNPLYIGVKERLLENLWDKKASYHEKNRSIQ' A
#
# COMPACT_ATOMS: atom_id res chain seq x y z
N MET A 1 -30.51 -5.12 -31.15
CA MET A 1 -29.09 -4.75 -30.95
C MET A 1 -28.53 -5.70 -29.91
N SER A 2 -27.55 -6.52 -30.26
CA SER A 2 -26.90 -7.39 -29.27
C SER A 2 -25.93 -6.54 -28.47
N GLU A 3 -26.22 -6.34 -27.19
CA GLU A 3 -25.24 -5.86 -26.23
C GLU A 3 -24.08 -6.85 -26.23
N LYS A 4 -22.95 -6.45 -26.83
CA LYS A 4 -21.68 -7.14 -26.64
C LYS A 4 -21.35 -6.97 -25.16
N LYS A 5 -21.55 -8.01 -24.35
CA LYS A 5 -20.87 -8.10 -23.06
C LYS A 5 -19.39 -8.05 -23.38
N GLU A 6 -18.75 -6.92 -23.12
CA GLU A 6 -17.30 -6.83 -23.08
C GLU A 6 -16.84 -7.86 -22.06
N THR A 7 -16.28 -8.96 -22.53
CA THR A 7 -15.57 -9.91 -21.69
C THR A 7 -14.35 -9.18 -21.18
N LEU A 8 -14.48 -8.59 -19.99
CA LEU A 8 -13.37 -8.04 -19.24
C LEU A 8 -12.31 -9.13 -19.08
N ASP A 9 -11.10 -8.82 -19.49
CA ASP A 9 -9.94 -9.68 -19.29
C ASP A 9 -9.79 -9.93 -17.77
N PRO A 10 -9.86 -11.19 -17.30
CA PRO A 10 -9.72 -11.50 -15.89
C PRO A 10 -8.42 -10.98 -15.27
N GLU A 11 -7.33 -10.89 -16.06
CA GLU A 11 -6.05 -10.34 -15.60
C GLU A 11 -6.18 -8.84 -15.34
N ILE A 12 -6.72 -8.09 -16.29
CA ILE A 12 -6.93 -6.63 -16.15
C ILE A 12 -7.82 -6.35 -14.94
N TRP A 13 -8.92 -7.10 -14.80
CA TRP A 13 -9.83 -6.92 -13.68
C TRP A 13 -9.16 -7.22 -12.33
N THR A 14 -8.37 -8.30 -12.26
CA THR A 14 -7.64 -8.65 -11.05
C THR A 14 -6.64 -7.56 -10.67
N LEU A 15 -5.89 -7.03 -11.64
CA LEU A 15 -4.95 -5.93 -11.42
C LEU A 15 -5.65 -4.65 -10.94
N SER A 16 -6.82 -4.32 -11.52
CA SER A 16 -7.62 -3.18 -11.05
C SER A 16 -8.06 -3.35 -9.60
N VAL A 17 -8.57 -4.54 -9.22
CA VAL A 17 -8.99 -4.82 -7.84
C VAL A 17 -7.81 -4.72 -6.86
N ILE A 18 -6.64 -5.25 -7.23
CA ILE A 18 -5.43 -5.13 -6.40
C ILE A 18 -5.05 -3.66 -6.22
N GLY A 19 -5.08 -2.88 -7.31
CA GLY A 19 -4.81 -1.44 -7.27
C GLY A 19 -5.76 -0.69 -6.33
N ASP A 20 -7.06 -0.97 -6.40
CA ASP A 20 -8.06 -0.36 -5.53
C ASP A 20 -7.79 -0.70 -4.05
N VAL A 21 -7.52 -1.98 -3.75
CA VAL A 21 -7.20 -2.44 -2.38
C VAL A 21 -5.95 -1.74 -1.84
N TYR A 22 -4.89 -1.61 -2.66
CA TYR A 22 -3.67 -0.91 -2.25
C TYR A 22 -3.93 0.58 -2.03
N GLY A 23 -4.75 1.22 -2.87
CA GLY A 23 -5.18 2.60 -2.68
C GLY A 23 -5.89 2.82 -1.35
N PHE A 24 -6.81 1.93 -0.96
CA PHE A 24 -7.48 2.00 0.35
C PHE A 24 -6.50 1.87 1.52
N ILE A 25 -5.51 0.99 1.40
CA ILE A 25 -4.49 0.78 2.44
C ILE A 25 -3.61 2.03 2.57
N ASP A 26 -3.18 2.61 1.45
CA ASP A 26 -2.36 3.83 1.45
C ASP A 26 -3.09 5.02 2.05
N GLU A 27 -4.36 5.20 1.71
CA GLU A 27 -5.21 6.24 2.27
C GLU A 27 -5.29 6.08 3.79
N ALA A 28 -5.55 4.85 4.29
CA ALA A 28 -5.58 4.57 5.72
C ALA A 28 -4.24 4.89 6.42
N PHE A 29 -3.10 4.64 5.76
CA PHE A 29 -1.79 5.02 6.31
C PHE A 29 -1.49 6.51 6.15
N SER A 30 -2.07 7.21 5.20
CA SER A 30 -1.80 8.63 4.98
C SER A 30 -2.16 9.49 6.19
N ASP A 31 -3.22 9.10 6.91
CA ASP A 31 -3.71 9.76 8.12
C ASP A 31 -2.93 9.42 9.39
N ILE A 32 -2.08 8.38 9.35
CA ILE A 32 -1.34 7.92 10.53
C ILE A 32 0.05 8.59 10.58
N PRO A 33 0.45 9.18 11.73
CA PRO A 33 1.80 9.70 11.91
C PRO A 33 2.88 8.65 11.68
N VAL A 34 4.02 9.02 11.10
CA VAL A 34 5.14 8.08 10.81
C VAL A 34 5.58 7.31 12.06
N THR A 35 5.61 7.96 13.22
CA THR A 35 5.95 7.31 14.49
C THR A 35 4.99 6.20 14.88
N GLU A 36 3.70 6.35 14.58
CA GLU A 36 2.67 5.33 14.86
C GLU A 36 2.71 4.21 13.80
N GLN A 37 3.08 4.54 12.56
CA GLN A 37 3.34 3.56 11.50
C GLN A 37 4.53 2.66 11.84
N ASP A 38 5.61 3.22 12.42
CA ASP A 38 6.76 2.44 12.88
C ASP A 38 6.36 1.46 14.01
N VAL A 39 5.50 1.88 14.95
CA VAL A 39 4.96 1.00 16.00
C VAL A 39 4.11 -0.13 15.39
N LEU A 40 3.27 0.20 14.40
CA LEU A 40 2.47 -0.80 13.69
C LEU A 40 3.35 -1.80 12.94
N LYS A 41 4.44 -1.33 12.31
CA LYS A 41 5.42 -2.18 11.64
C LYS A 41 6.05 -3.17 12.63
N ASP A 42 6.50 -2.70 13.79
CA ASP A 42 7.10 -3.55 14.81
C ASP A 42 6.12 -4.62 15.33
N PHE A 43 4.84 -4.27 15.48
CA PHE A 43 3.78 -5.23 15.80
C PHE A 43 3.61 -6.29 14.70
N LEU A 44 3.56 -5.89 13.44
CA LEU A 44 3.43 -6.78 12.28
C LEU A 44 4.68 -7.64 12.04
N ASP A 45 5.86 -7.19 12.49
CA ASP A 45 7.12 -7.97 12.46
C ASP A 45 7.16 -9.04 13.55
N GLY A 46 6.65 -8.73 14.75
CA GLY A 46 6.65 -9.66 15.89
C GLY A 46 5.54 -10.71 15.85
N ALA A 47 4.54 -10.53 14.99
CA ALA A 47 3.40 -11.42 14.90
C ALA A 47 3.60 -12.53 13.86
N THR A 48 3.24 -13.76 14.24
CA THR A 48 3.17 -14.92 13.33
C THR A 48 1.80 -14.92 12.65
N PHE A 49 1.61 -13.99 11.71
CA PHE A 49 0.43 -13.99 10.86
C PHE A 49 0.67 -14.85 9.61
N ASP A 50 0.09 -16.04 9.57
CA ASP A 50 0.08 -16.90 8.37
C ASP A 50 -1.02 -16.50 7.36
N ASN A 51 -1.74 -15.41 7.61
CA ASN A 51 -2.78 -14.92 6.71
C ASN A 51 -2.16 -13.98 5.65
N PRO A 52 -2.32 -14.28 4.35
CA PRO A 52 -1.79 -13.47 3.25
C PRO A 52 -2.20 -12.00 3.29
N LEU A 53 -3.36 -11.66 3.88
CA LEU A 53 -3.82 -10.29 4.01
C LEU A 53 -2.90 -9.45 4.93
N TYR A 54 -2.48 -10.00 6.07
CA TYR A 54 -1.57 -9.29 6.97
C TYR A 54 -0.18 -9.10 6.36
N ILE A 55 0.26 -10.07 5.54
CA ILE A 55 1.51 -9.96 4.76
C ILE A 55 1.40 -8.80 3.77
N GLY A 56 0.34 -8.73 2.97
CA GLY A 56 0.14 -7.63 2.01
C GLY A 56 0.03 -6.26 2.67
N VAL A 57 -0.67 -6.16 3.81
CA VAL A 57 -0.77 -4.91 4.59
C VAL A 57 0.61 -4.47 5.09
N LYS A 58 1.42 -5.41 5.57
CA LYS A 58 2.78 -5.15 6.04
C LYS A 58 3.69 -4.69 4.90
N GLU A 59 3.65 -5.35 3.74
CA GLU A 59 4.42 -4.96 2.56
C GLU A 59 4.07 -3.53 2.13
N ARG A 60 2.77 -3.20 2.10
CA ARG A 60 2.33 -1.85 1.73
C ARG A 60 2.72 -0.78 2.75
N LEU A 61 2.70 -1.10 4.05
CA LEU A 61 3.20 -0.21 5.10
C LEU A 61 4.68 0.12 4.92
N LEU A 62 5.50 -0.87 4.55
CA LEU A 62 6.94 -0.67 4.30
C LEU A 62 7.19 0.23 3.09
N GLU A 63 6.42 0.07 2.01
CA GLU A 63 6.50 0.94 0.83
C GLU A 63 6.12 2.38 1.18
N ASN A 64 5.03 2.59 1.93
CA ASN A 64 4.60 3.92 2.36
C ASN A 64 5.66 4.63 3.22
N LEU A 65 6.26 3.91 4.18
CA LEU A 65 7.35 4.42 5.01
C LEU A 65 8.60 4.76 4.18
N TRP A 66 8.92 3.95 3.17
CA TRP A 66 10.02 4.19 2.25
C TRP A 66 9.79 5.46 1.43
N ASP A 67 8.63 5.62 0.82
CA ASP A 67 8.28 6.80 0.01
C ASP A 67 8.32 8.08 0.82
N LYS A 68 7.78 8.06 2.05
CA LYS A 68 7.88 9.19 2.97
C LYS A 68 9.33 9.54 3.26
N LYS A 69 10.17 8.55 3.59
CA LYS A 69 11.60 8.77 3.87
C LYS A 69 12.35 9.32 2.65
N ALA A 70 12.10 8.77 1.46
CA ALA A 70 12.69 9.24 0.21
C ALA A 70 12.31 10.71 -0.07
N SER A 71 11.02 11.06 0.08
CA SER A 71 10.53 12.43 -0.12
C SER A 71 11.18 13.45 0.83
N TYR A 72 11.43 13.07 2.09
CA TYR A 72 12.15 13.92 3.05
C TYR A 72 13.60 14.18 2.62
N HIS A 73 14.29 13.16 2.10
CA HIS A 73 15.66 13.31 1.61
C HIS A 73 15.75 14.17 0.33
N GLU A 74 14.79 14.07 -0.58
CA GLU A 74 14.72 14.92 -1.77
C GLU A 74 14.45 16.39 -1.41
N LYS A 75 13.52 16.66 -0.49
CA LYS A 75 13.27 18.02 0.02
C LYS A 75 14.52 18.65 0.63
N ASN A 76 15.27 17.89 1.43
CA ASN A 76 16.49 18.39 2.06
C ASN A 76 17.64 18.62 1.07
N ARG A 77 17.70 17.86 -0.03
CA ARG A 77 18.67 18.10 -1.12
C ARG A 77 18.36 19.33 -1.97
N SER A 78 17.08 19.69 -2.13
CA SER A 78 16.68 20.85 -2.93
C SER A 78 16.83 22.19 -2.20
N ILE A 79 17.13 22.17 -0.89
CA ILE A 79 17.30 23.37 -0.05
C ILE A 79 18.79 23.70 0.17
N GLN A 80 19.71 22.84 -0.29
CA GLN A 80 21.16 23.10 -0.34
C GLN A 80 21.59 23.57 -1.72
#